data_AF-A0A484YQB9-F1
#
_entry.id   AF-A0A484YQB9-F1
#
_cell.length_a   1.000
_cell.length_b   1.000
_cell.length_c   1.000
_cell.angle_alpha   90.00
_cell.angle_beta   90.00
_cell.angle_gamma   90.00
#
_symmetry.space_group_name_H-M   'P 1'
#
loop_
_entity.id
_entity.type
_entity.pdbx_description
1 polymer ?
#
loop_
_entity_poly.entity_id
_entity_poly.type
_entity_poly.pdbx_seq_one_letter_code
_entity_poly.pdbx_strand_id
1 'polypeptide(L)'
;MKTPLQKTVRDAQASIIYLMHGGDIQAAQIQAMVAIQQNRDRAMAQALIDAPKPAVLFAGGYHAAKDIGVPVHIQDLNGSAPVVLMLATEGTTITAKQADYVWFVPASKP
;
A
#
# COMPACT_ATOMS: atom_id res chain seq x y z
N MET A 1 -16.09 -11.04 11.83
CA MET A 1 -14.76 -11.62 12.17
C MET A 1 -13.83 -11.37 10.98
N LYS A 2 -12.64 -10.78 11.16
CA LYS A 2 -11.70 -10.54 10.03
C LYS A 2 -10.98 -11.84 9.66
N THR A 3 -10.65 -12.04 8.39
CA THR A 3 -9.89 -13.22 7.94
C THR A 3 -8.42 -13.16 8.41
N PRO A 4 -7.71 -14.29 8.50
CA PRO A 4 -6.29 -14.31 8.88
C PRO A 4 -5.42 -13.39 8.03
N LEU A 5 -5.67 -13.35 6.71
CA LEU A 5 -4.99 -12.46 5.78
C LEU A 5 -5.26 -10.98 6.07
N GLN A 6 -6.51 -10.62 6.37
CA GLN A 6 -6.85 -9.24 6.78
C GLN A 6 -6.19 -8.83 8.10
N LYS A 7 -5.97 -9.79 9.01
CA LYS A 7 -5.25 -9.53 10.26
C LYS A 7 -3.77 -9.25 10.00
N THR A 8 -3.12 -10.02 9.13
CA THR A 8 -1.71 -9.78 8.78
C THR A 8 -1.48 -8.45 8.05
N VAL A 9 -2.40 -8.05 7.17
CA VAL A 9 -2.33 -6.74 6.49
C VAL A 9 -2.48 -5.60 7.49
N ARG A 10 -3.46 -5.69 8.40
CA ARG A 10 -3.67 -4.68 9.44
C ARG A 10 -2.44 -4.55 10.36
N ASP A 11 -1.86 -5.67 10.77
CA ASP A 11 -0.69 -5.71 11.65
C ASP A 11 0.52 -5.06 10.94
N ALA A 12 0.75 -5.36 9.65
CA ALA A 12 1.80 -4.72 8.86
C ALA A 12 1.60 -3.21 8.70
N GLN A 13 0.37 -2.77 8.40
CA GLN A 13 0.03 -1.34 8.32
C GLN A 13 0.25 -0.62 9.65
N ALA A 14 -0.10 -1.26 10.77
CA ALA A 14 0.13 -0.71 12.11
C ALA A 14 1.63 -0.51 12.40
N SER A 15 2.47 -1.50 12.05
CA SER A 15 3.92 -1.39 12.18
C SER A 15 4.51 -0.28 11.31
N ILE A 16 4.05 -0.13 10.07
CA ILE A 16 4.49 0.95 9.18
C ILE A 16 4.11 2.31 9.77
N ILE A 17 2.87 2.48 10.23
CA ILE A 17 2.41 3.73 10.85
C ILE A 17 3.27 4.08 12.08
N TYR A 18 3.54 3.11 12.95
CA TYR A 18 4.42 3.31 14.10
C TYR A 18 5.81 3.81 13.68
N LEU A 19 6.44 3.14 12.71
CA LEU A 19 7.77 3.50 12.21
C LEU A 19 7.79 4.88 11.55
N MET A 20 6.77 5.22 10.75
CA MET A 20 6.69 6.51 10.05
C MET A 20 6.41 7.69 11.01
N HIS A 21 5.94 7.42 12.23
CA HIS A 21 5.80 8.42 13.30
C HIS A 21 6.99 8.39 14.28
N GLY A 22 8.12 7.78 13.90
CA GLY A 22 9.32 7.73 14.75
C GLY A 22 9.13 6.94 16.05
N GLY A 23 8.09 6.10 16.11
CA GLY A 23 7.70 5.38 17.33
C GLY A 23 6.96 6.21 18.38
N ASP A 24 6.72 7.50 18.12
CA ASP A 24 6.02 8.42 19.03
C ASP A 24 4.54 8.60 18.62
N ILE A 25 3.79 7.51 18.75
CA ILE A 25 2.35 7.49 18.46
C ILE A 25 1.63 6.52 19.39
N GLN A 26 0.49 6.96 19.93
CA GLN A 26 -0.27 6.15 20.89
C GLN A 26 -1.03 5.03 20.16
N ALA A 27 -1.24 3.90 20.85
CA ALA A 27 -1.92 2.74 20.26
C ALA A 27 -3.30 3.08 19.66
N ALA A 28 -4.08 3.94 20.33
CA ALA A 28 -5.38 4.38 19.82
C ALA A 28 -5.26 5.17 18.49
N GLN A 29 -4.24 6.03 18.38
CA GLN A 29 -3.96 6.78 17.15
C GLN A 29 -3.51 5.85 16.02
N ILE A 30 -2.70 4.83 16.31
CA ILE A 30 -2.32 3.81 15.31
C ILE A 30 -3.58 3.13 14.75
N GLN A 31 -4.50 2.68 15.61
CA GLN A 31 -5.73 2.02 15.15
C GLN A 31 -6.59 2.95 14.28
N ALA A 32 -6.67 4.23 14.64
CA ALA A 32 -7.38 5.24 13.85
C ALA A 32 -6.70 5.46 12.48
N MET A 33 -5.38 5.61 12.43
CA MET A 33 -4.64 5.79 11.18
C MET A 33 -4.70 4.57 10.28
N VAL A 34 -4.66 3.36 10.84
CA VAL A 34 -4.87 2.13 10.06
C VAL A 34 -6.25 2.15 9.39
N ALA A 35 -7.31 2.55 10.12
CA ALA A 35 -8.65 2.66 9.54
C ALA A 35 -8.71 3.73 8.42
N ILE A 36 -8.04 4.88 8.62
CA ILE A 36 -7.94 5.92 7.60
C ILE A 36 -7.24 5.40 6.35
N GLN A 37 -6.08 4.73 6.50
CA GLN A 37 -5.33 4.19 5.37
C GLN A 37 -6.14 3.13 4.62
N GLN A 38 -6.80 2.20 5.31
CA GLN A 38 -7.66 1.20 4.67
C GLN A 38 -8.84 1.82 3.91
N ASN A 39 -9.46 2.88 4.44
CA ASN A 39 -10.54 3.58 3.73
C ASN A 39 -10.04 4.32 2.50
N ARG A 40 -8.86 4.95 2.57
CA ARG A 40 -8.22 5.61 1.42
C ARG A 40 -7.88 4.58 0.33
N ASP A 41 -7.30 3.44 0.71
CA ASP A 41 -6.96 2.37 -0.22
C ASP A 41 -8.21 1.78 -0.88
N ARG A 42 -9.30 1.59 -0.12
CA ARG A 42 -10.58 1.15 -0.68
C ARG A 42 -11.16 2.15 -1.68
N ALA A 43 -11.09 3.45 -1.39
CA ALA A 43 -11.55 4.48 -2.30
C ALA A 43 -10.71 4.53 -3.58
N MET A 44 -9.38 4.44 -3.47
CA MET A 44 -8.47 4.36 -4.63
C MET A 44 -8.70 3.10 -5.47
N ALA A 45 -8.93 1.95 -4.83
CA ALA A 45 -9.27 0.70 -5.51
C ALA A 45 -10.54 0.83 -6.34
N GLN A 46 -11.61 1.38 -5.75
CA GLN A 46 -12.88 1.59 -6.44
C GLN A 46 -12.70 2.54 -7.63
N ALA A 47 -12.01 3.67 -7.42
CA ALA A 47 -11.73 4.63 -8.49
C ALA A 47 -10.94 4.00 -9.66
N LEU A 48 -9.96 3.14 -9.37
CA LEU A 48 -9.19 2.45 -10.41
C LEU A 48 -10.02 1.40 -11.16
N ILE A 49 -10.91 0.68 -10.47
CA ILE A 49 -11.82 -0.31 -11.08
C ILE A 49 -12.81 0.37 -12.04
N ASP A 50 -13.35 1.51 -11.63
CA ASP A 50 -14.40 2.23 -12.38
C ASP A 50 -13.84 3.10 -13.52
N ALA A 51 -12.52 3.31 -13.57
CA ALA A 51 -11.89 4.15 -14.59
C ALA A 51 -11.95 3.51 -15.99
N PRO A 52 -12.18 4.30 -17.06
CA PRO A 52 -12.05 3.84 -18.43
C PRO A 52 -10.64 3.30 -18.71
N LYS A 53 -10.54 2.20 -19.48
CA LYS A 53 -9.25 1.57 -19.79
C LYS A 53 -8.61 2.19 -21.04
N PRO A 54 -7.26 2.34 -21.07
CA PRO A 54 -6.31 1.99 -20.00
C PRO A 54 -6.32 3.01 -18.84
N ALA A 55 -6.12 2.53 -17.61
CA ALA A 55 -6.09 3.36 -16.40
C ALA A 55 -4.79 3.15 -15.61
N VAL A 56 -4.28 4.22 -15.01
CA VAL A 56 -3.08 4.22 -14.15
C VAL A 56 -3.39 4.98 -12.86
N LEU A 57 -3.03 4.41 -11.72
CA LEU A 57 -3.10 5.06 -10.41
C LEU A 57 -1.69 5.46 -9.95
N PHE A 58 -1.49 6.75 -9.67
CA PHE A 58 -0.30 7.25 -8.97
C PHE A 58 -0.59 7.35 -7.47
N ALA A 59 0.20 6.65 -6.66
CA ALA A 59 0.04 6.64 -5.21
C ALA A 59 1.40 6.50 -4.49
N GLY A 60 1.43 6.77 -3.19
CA GLY A 60 2.61 6.48 -2.36
C GLY A 60 2.92 4.98 -2.30
N GLY A 61 4.19 4.62 -2.08
CA GLY A 61 4.65 3.22 -2.19
C GLY A 61 3.85 2.22 -1.35
N TYR A 62 3.51 2.55 -0.10
CA TYR A 62 2.69 1.67 0.75
C TYR A 62 1.25 1.51 0.25
N HIS A 63 0.68 2.54 -0.40
CA HIS A 63 -0.65 2.44 -1.01
C HIS A 63 -0.62 1.60 -2.29
N ALA A 64 0.46 1.65 -3.06
CA ALA A 64 0.61 0.86 -4.30
C ALA A 64 0.99 -0.61 -4.04
N ALA A 65 1.52 -0.95 -2.86
CA ALA A 65 2.06 -2.27 -2.54
C ALA A 65 1.03 -3.40 -2.64
N LYS A 66 1.39 -4.46 -3.37
CA LYS A 66 0.52 -5.63 -3.64
C LYS A 66 0.04 -6.35 -2.38
N ASP A 67 0.83 -6.34 -1.31
CA ASP A 67 0.60 -7.11 -0.10
C ASP A 67 -0.14 -6.35 1.00
N ILE A 68 -0.22 -5.01 0.94
CA ILE A 68 -0.83 -4.21 2.02
C ILE A 68 -1.73 -3.04 1.56
N GLY A 69 -1.67 -2.65 0.29
CA GLY A 69 -2.32 -1.43 -0.21
C GLY A 69 -3.52 -1.72 -1.11
N VAL A 70 -3.72 -0.86 -2.10
CA VAL A 70 -4.81 -0.88 -3.08
C VAL A 70 -5.06 -2.24 -3.73
N PRO A 71 -4.04 -3.02 -4.16
CA PRO A 71 -4.28 -4.32 -4.80
C PRO A 71 -5.02 -5.33 -3.91
N VAL A 72 -4.83 -5.29 -2.59
CA VAL A 72 -5.58 -6.12 -1.63
C VAL A 72 -7.07 -5.74 -1.66
N HIS A 73 -7.37 -4.44 -1.72
CA HIS A 73 -8.75 -3.96 -1.79
C HIS A 73 -9.41 -4.25 -3.13
N ILE A 74 -8.65 -4.25 -4.24
CA ILE A 74 -9.15 -4.66 -5.56
C ILE A 74 -9.54 -6.15 -5.54
N GLN A 75 -8.70 -7.00 -4.93
CA GLN A 75 -9.03 -8.41 -4.76
C GLN A 75 -10.30 -8.60 -3.91
N ASP A 76 -10.43 -7.87 -2.80
CA ASP A 76 -11.64 -7.88 -1.96
C ASP A 76 -12.90 -7.38 -2.70
N LEU A 77 -12.73 -6.58 -3.77
CA LEU A 77 -13.80 -6.10 -4.65
C LEU A 77 -14.06 -7.04 -5.85
N ASN A 78 -13.38 -8.20 -5.92
CA ASN A 78 -13.38 -9.11 -7.06
C ASN A 78 -12.92 -8.46 -8.39
N GLY A 79 -12.11 -7.41 -8.31
CA GLY A 79 -11.46 -6.79 -9.47
C GLY A 79 -10.24 -7.58 -9.94
N SER A 80 -9.80 -7.31 -11.18
CA SER A 80 -8.56 -7.88 -11.71
C SER A 80 -7.33 -7.23 -11.04
N ALA A 81 -6.38 -8.05 -10.59
CA ALA A 81 -5.16 -7.55 -9.97
C ALA A 81 -4.40 -6.60 -10.93
N PRO A 82 -4.05 -5.38 -10.48
CA PRO A 82 -3.26 -4.47 -11.29
C PRO A 82 -1.79 -4.91 -11.34
N VAL A 83 -1.08 -4.48 -12.38
CA VAL A 83 0.39 -4.54 -12.41
C VAL A 83 0.92 -3.38 -11.56
N VAL A 84 1.86 -3.67 -10.65
CA VAL A 84 2.46 -2.67 -9.76
C VAL A 84 3.90 -2.36 -10.17
N LEU A 85 4.14 -1.11 -10.53
CA LEU A 85 5.46 -0.51 -10.71
C LEU A 85 5.77 0.39 -9.51
N MET A 86 6.88 0.14 -8.81
CA MET A 86 7.36 1.04 -7.76
C MET A 86 8.57 1.84 -8.24
N LEU A 87 8.53 3.15 -8.00
CA LEU A 87 9.69 4.03 -8.13
C LEU A 87 10.37 4.12 -6.76
N ALA A 88 11.66 3.83 -6.69
CA ALA A 88 12.39 3.78 -5.42
C ALA A 88 13.81 4.32 -5.57
N THR A 89 14.38 4.88 -4.51
CA THR A 89 15.81 5.24 -4.51
C THR A 89 16.67 3.98 -4.40
N GLU A 90 17.84 3.98 -5.02
CA GLU A 90 18.85 2.94 -4.83
C GLU A 90 19.09 2.66 -3.33
N GLY A 91 19.24 1.38 -2.98
CA GLY A 91 19.34 0.92 -1.60
C GLY A 91 18.00 0.66 -0.90
N THR A 92 16.86 1.06 -1.49
CA THR A 92 15.54 0.68 -0.96
C THR A 92 15.29 -0.81 -1.16
N THR A 93 14.93 -1.52 -0.09
CA THR A 93 14.55 -2.94 -0.19
C THR A 93 13.07 -3.05 -0.57
N ILE A 94 12.80 -3.57 -1.77
CA ILE A 94 11.45 -3.89 -2.27
C ILE A 94 11.45 -5.36 -2.71
N THR A 95 10.46 -6.11 -2.28
CA THR A 95 10.32 -7.54 -2.58
C THR A 95 9.26 -7.80 -3.66
N ALA A 96 9.30 -8.98 -4.28
CA ALA A 96 8.28 -9.41 -5.25
C ALA A 96 6.86 -9.53 -4.66
N LYS A 97 6.73 -9.53 -3.33
CA LYS A 97 5.43 -9.45 -2.65
C LYS A 97 4.82 -8.06 -2.74
N GLN A 98 5.63 -7.03 -2.97
CA GLN A 98 5.20 -5.63 -2.96
C GLN A 98 4.97 -5.08 -4.36
N ALA A 99 5.78 -5.47 -5.35
CA ALA A 99 5.71 -4.95 -6.72
C ALA A 99 6.01 -6.02 -7.78
N ASP A 100 5.51 -5.80 -9.00
CA ASP A 100 5.86 -6.61 -10.18
C ASP A 100 7.12 -6.05 -10.87
N TYR A 101 7.28 -4.73 -10.83
CA TYR A 101 8.44 -4.02 -11.36
C TYR A 101 8.94 -2.98 -10.37
N VAL A 102 10.24 -2.74 -10.38
CA VAL A 102 10.87 -1.66 -9.60
C VAL A 102 11.76 -0.86 -10.54
N TRP A 103 11.58 0.46 -10.52
CA TRP A 103 12.49 1.40 -11.15
C TRP A 103 13.29 2.10 -10.05
N PHE A 104 14.56 1.73 -9.95
CA PHE A 104 15.50 2.42 -9.07
C PHE A 104 16.00 3.71 -9.70
N VAL A 105 15.85 4.82 -8.97
CA VAL A 105 16.48 6.10 -9.28
C VAL A 105 17.72 6.28 -8.41
N PRO A 106 18.79 6.92 -8.92
CA PRO A 106 19.99 7.15 -8.13
C PRO A 106 19.65 7.83 -6.81
N ALA A 107 20.26 7.37 -5.72
CA ALA A 107 20.24 8.15 -4.49
C ALA A 107 20.96 9.47 -4.80
N SER A 108 20.25 10.60 -4.70
CA SER A 108 20.86 11.91 -4.93
C SER A 108 22.11 12.03 -4.05
N LYS A 109 23.29 12.08 -4.66
CA LYS A 109 24.46 12.62 -3.98
C LYS A 109 24.26 14.13 -3.92
N PRO A 110 24.34 14.76 -2.73
CA PRO A 110 24.46 16.20 -2.66
C PRO A 110 25.71 16.69 -3.42
#